data_AF-A0A350JM69-F1
#
_entry.id   AF-A0A350JM69-F1
#
_cell.length_a   1.000
_cell.length_b   1.000
_cell.length_c   1.000
_cell.angle_alpha   90.00
_cell.angle_beta   90.00
_cell.angle_gamma   90.00
#
_symmetry.space_group_name_H-M   'P 1'
#
loop_
_entity.id
_entity.type
_entity.pdbx_description
1 polymer ?
#
loop_
_entity_poly.entity_id
_entity_poly.type
_entity_poly.pdbx_seq_one_letter_code
_entity_poly.pdbx_strand_id
1 'polypeptide(L)'
;MSDQEKKYRDCYLLLEKLYHQLNGSLNTRTDILNCAYALGFERDYGLDLIGYLKVNGFIESLGQTTKVMLTAYGLQTAQRIDLAA
;
A
#
# COMPACT_ATOMS: atom_id res chain seq x y z
N MET A 1 -11.67 8.44 -17.03
CA MET A 1 -10.82 8.39 -15.83
C MET A 1 -9.52 9.07 -16.19
N SER A 2 -9.15 10.13 -15.48
CA SER A 2 -7.82 10.74 -15.60
C SER A 2 -6.74 9.82 -15.02
N ASP A 3 -5.48 10.02 -15.41
CA ASP A 3 -4.35 9.27 -14.87
C ASP A 3 -4.20 9.42 -13.35
N GLN A 4 -4.63 10.57 -12.82
CA GLN A 4 -4.61 10.84 -11.38
C GLN A 4 -5.66 10.01 -10.63
N GLU A 5 -6.88 9.90 -11.17
CA GLU A 5 -7.93 9.05 -10.59
C GLU A 5 -7.56 7.58 -10.66
N LYS A 6 -6.89 7.15 -11.74
CA LYS A 6 -6.37 5.79 -11.89
C LYS A 6 -5.32 5.47 -10.83
N LYS A 7 -4.32 6.34 -10.68
CA LYS A 7 -3.28 6.18 -9.66
C LYS A 7 -3.86 6.15 -8.25
N TYR A 8 -4.87 6.97 -7.99
CA TYR A 8 -5.56 7.01 -6.70
C TYR A 8 -6.31 5.68 -6.42
N ARG A 9 -7.03 5.16 -7.42
CA ARG A 9 -7.70 3.85 -7.33
C ARG A 9 -6.71 2.70 -7.15
N ASP A 10 -5.63 2.68 -7.92
CA ASP A 10 -4.62 1.62 -7.85
C ASP A 10 -3.86 1.66 -6.51
N CYS A 11 -3.64 2.87 -5.95
CA CYS A 11 -3.16 3.02 -4.58
C CYS A 11 -4.11 2.42 -3.54
N TYR A 12 -5.42 2.61 -3.71
CA TYR A 12 -6.41 2.00 -2.81
C TYR A 12 -6.42 0.48 -2.88
N LEU A 13 -6.37 -0.09 -4.09
CA LEU A 13 -6.27 -1.54 -4.26
C LEU A 13 -5.00 -2.10 -3.59
N LEU A 14 -3.87 -1.42 -3.74
CA LEU A 14 -2.64 -1.80 -3.08
C LEU A 14 -2.77 -1.69 -1.55
N LEU A 15 -3.37 -0.62 -1.05
CA LEU A 15 -3.55 -0.38 0.39
C LEU A 15 -4.46 -1.42 1.04
N GLU A 16 -5.55 -1.80 0.36
CA GLU A 16 -6.46 -2.86 0.81
C GLU A 16 -5.75 -4.22 0.84
N LYS A 17 -5.04 -4.58 -0.25
CA LYS A 17 -4.27 -5.82 -0.31
C LYS A 17 -3.24 -5.89 0.81
N LEU A 18 -2.54 -4.78 1.04
CA LEU A 18 -1.62 -4.61 2.14
C LEU A 18 -2.33 -4.74 3.48
N TYR A 19 -3.49 -4.13 3.69
CA TYR A 19 -4.24 -4.31 4.95
C TYR A 19 -4.52 -5.79 5.23
N HIS A 20 -5.00 -6.56 4.26
CA HIS A 20 -5.27 -7.99 4.47
C HIS A 20 -4.01 -8.83 4.71
N GLN A 21 -2.87 -8.50 4.08
CA GLN A 21 -1.61 -9.23 4.28
C GLN A 21 -0.79 -8.76 5.49
N LEU A 22 -0.86 -7.47 5.82
CA LEU A 22 -0.09 -6.81 6.88
C LEU A 22 -0.81 -6.88 8.24
N ASN A 23 -2.09 -7.26 8.28
CA ASN A 23 -2.85 -7.31 9.53
C ASN A 23 -2.17 -8.24 10.54
N GLY A 24 -1.55 -7.66 11.57
CA GLY A 24 -0.87 -8.38 12.64
C GLY A 24 0.59 -8.78 12.39
N SER A 25 1.28 -8.30 11.34
CA SER A 25 2.69 -8.67 11.09
C SER A 25 3.56 -7.57 10.48
N LEU A 26 4.84 -7.58 10.89
CA LEU A 26 5.91 -6.76 10.31
C LEU A 26 6.33 -7.32 8.96
N ASN A 27 6.22 -6.53 7.90
CA ASN A 27 6.52 -7.00 6.55
C ASN A 27 7.71 -6.25 5.97
N THR A 28 8.49 -6.94 5.14
CA THR A 28 9.64 -6.35 4.47
C THR A 28 9.19 -5.57 3.24
N ARG A 29 10.06 -4.67 2.77
CA ARG A 29 9.86 -3.99 1.48
C ARG A 29 9.60 -4.97 0.31
N THR A 30 10.18 -6.17 0.37
CA THR A 30 9.97 -7.23 -0.63
C THR A 30 8.53 -7.75 -0.60
N ASP A 31 7.94 -7.90 0.58
CA ASP A 31 6.55 -8.37 0.72
C ASP A 31 5.57 -7.35 0.13
N ILE A 32 5.80 -6.06 0.36
CA ILE A 32 4.99 -4.99 -0.25
C ILE A 32 5.11 -4.99 -1.78
N LEU A 33 6.31 -5.20 -2.30
CA LEU A 33 6.52 -5.36 -3.74
C LEU A 33 5.78 -6.59 -4.29
N ASN A 34 5.81 -7.72 -3.57
CA ASN A 34 5.06 -8.90 -3.94
C ASN A 34 3.54 -8.66 -3.95
N CYS A 35 3.03 -7.82 -3.04
CA CYS A 35 1.62 -7.40 -3.05
C CYS A 35 1.27 -6.61 -4.33
N ALA A 36 2.14 -5.68 -4.73
CA ALA A 36 1.96 -4.90 -5.97
C ALA A 36 1.98 -5.80 -7.21
N TYR A 37 2.90 -6.76 -7.27
CA TYR A 37 2.96 -7.74 -8.36
C TYR A 37 1.76 -8.68 -8.39
N ALA A 38 1.24 -9.09 -7.22
CA ALA A 38 0.05 -9.93 -7.14
C ALA A 38 -1.22 -9.23 -7.67
N LEU A 39 -1.23 -7.90 -7.66
CA LEU A 39 -2.29 -7.08 -8.28
C LEU A 39 -2.08 -6.86 -9.79
N GLY A 40 -1.02 -7.41 -10.36
CA GLY A 40 -0.68 -7.27 -11.78
C GLY A 40 -0.01 -5.94 -12.13
N PHE A 41 0.46 -5.18 -11.14
CA PHE A 41 1.20 -3.94 -11.41
C PHE A 41 2.61 -4.25 -11.93
N GLU A 42 3.02 -3.51 -12.95
CA GLU A 42 4.39 -3.55 -13.45
C GLU A 42 5.38 -3.06 -12.38
N ARG A 43 6.63 -3.52 -12.45
CA ARG A 43 7.66 -3.22 -11.43
C ARG A 43 7.82 -1.74 -11.13
N ASP A 44 7.99 -0.93 -12.17
CA ASP A 44 8.24 0.50 -12.02
C ASP A 44 6.98 1.21 -11.49
N TYR A 45 5.80 0.78 -11.94
CA TYR A 45 4.53 1.32 -11.46
C TYR A 45 4.23 0.92 -10.01
N GLY A 46 4.51 -0.32 -9.61
CA GLY A 46 4.38 -0.77 -8.23
C GLY A 46 5.32 -0.02 -7.28
N LEU A 47 6.56 0.24 -7.71
CA LEU A 47 7.50 1.07 -6.96
C LEU A 47 7.01 2.52 -6.82
N ASP A 48 6.45 3.09 -7.88
CA ASP A 48 5.85 4.43 -7.87
C ASP A 48 4.63 4.51 -6.91
N LEU A 49 3.74 3.51 -6.93
CA LEU A 49 2.61 3.41 -5.99
C LEU A 49 3.08 3.27 -4.54
N ILE A 50 4.10 2.46 -4.26
CA ILE A 50 4.67 2.32 -2.91
C ILE A 50 5.31 3.64 -2.46
N GLY A 51 6.01 4.33 -3.36
CA GLY A 51 6.56 5.66 -3.12
C GLY A 51 5.46 6.66 -2.77
N TYR A 52 4.36 6.64 -3.53
CA TYR A 52 3.19 7.47 -3.27
C TYR A 52 2.57 7.14 -1.90
N LEU A 53 2.39 5.87 -1.55
CA LEU A 53 1.86 5.45 -0.25
C LEU A 53 2.73 5.96 0.92
N LYS A 54 4.05 5.94 0.75
CA LYS A 54 5.01 6.42 1.75
C LYS A 54 4.97 7.95 1.90
N VAL A 55 4.98 8.69 0.78
CA VAL A 55 4.96 10.17 0.79
C VAL A 55 3.66 10.70 1.39
N ASN A 56 2.54 10.03 1.14
CA ASN A 56 1.23 10.40 1.68
C ASN A 56 0.98 9.84 3.10
N GLY A 57 1.97 9.19 3.73
CA GLY A 57 1.88 8.74 5.11
C GLY A 57 0.92 7.58 5.35
N PHE A 58 0.58 6.78 4.32
CA PHE A 58 -0.21 5.56 4.49
C PHE A 58 0.63 4.39 5.03
N ILE A 59 1.92 4.36 4.66
CA ILE A 59 2.90 3.39 5.15
C ILE A 59 4.13 4.12 5.70
N GLU A 60 4.77 3.51 6.69
CA GLU A 60 6.02 4.02 7.27
C GLU A 60 7.05 2.91 7.43
N SER A 61 8.34 3.28 7.32
CA SER A 61 9.46 2.38 7.56
C SER A 61 9.83 2.43 9.05
N LEU A 62 9.96 1.28 9.70
CA LEU A 62 10.31 1.23 11.11
C LEU A 62 11.81 1.44 11.31
N GLY A 63 12.21 2.69 11.60
CA GLY A 63 13.60 3.07 11.85
C GLY A 63 14.51 2.81 10.65
N GLN A 64 15.68 2.21 10.90
CA GLN A 64 16.63 1.82 9.85
C GLN A 64 16.34 0.43 9.24
N THR A 65 15.23 -0.21 9.62
CA THR A 65 14.92 -1.56 9.14
C THR A 65 14.27 -1.53 7.77
N THR A 66 14.37 -2.64 7.04
CA THR A 66 13.62 -2.88 5.79
C THR A 66 12.15 -3.17 6.02
N LYS A 67 11.69 -3.09 7.28
CA LYS A 67 10.32 -3.38 7.68
C LYS A 67 9.46 -2.15 7.46
N VAL A 68 8.28 -2.38 6.91
CA VAL A 68 7.28 -1.37 6.60
C VAL A 68 5.98 -1.78 7.27
N MET A 69 5.28 -0.80 7.82
CA MET A 69 3.97 -0.99 8.45
C MET A 69 2.97 0.03 7.92
N LEU A 70 1.68 -0.28 8.05
CA LEU A 70 0.61 0.68 7.83
C LEU A 70 0.57 1.65 9.02
N THR A 71 0.47 2.94 8.72
CA THR A 71 0.23 3.96 9.75
C THR A 71 -1.23 3.89 10.21
N ALA A 72 -1.58 4.58 11.31
CA ALA A 72 -2.97 4.71 11.73
C ALA A 72 -3.87 5.29 10.62
N TYR A 73 -3.32 6.21 9.80
CA TYR A 73 -4.00 6.79 8.65
C TYR A 73 -4.19 5.79 7.51
N GLY A 74 -3.17 4.98 7.21
CA GLY A 74 -3.26 3.86 6.27
C GLY A 74 -4.30 2.83 6.66
N LEU A 75 -4.33 2.45 7.94
CA LEU A 75 -5.30 1.49 8.49
C LEU A 75 -6.73 2.01 8.39
N GLN A 76 -7.00 3.25 8.82
CA GLN A 76 -8.34 3.84 8.72
C GLN A 76 -8.80 3.95 7.26
N THR A 77 -7.88 4.32 6.37
CA THR A 77 -8.19 4.46 4.95
C THR A 77 -8.52 3.11 4.33
N ALA A 78 -7.75 2.06 4.65
CA ALA A 78 -8.04 0.70 4.20
C ALA A 78 -9.37 0.15 4.75
N GLN A 79 -9.65 0.38 6.04
CA GLN A 79 -10.89 -0.09 6.69
C GLN A 79 -12.16 0.57 6.12
N ARG A 80 -12.09 1.84 5.71
CA ARG A 80 -13.24 2.52 5.09
C ARG A 80 -13.61 1.92 3.73
N ILE A 81 -12.69 1.24 3.06
CA ILE A 81 -12.94 0.59 1.77
C ILE A 81 -13.73 -0.70 1.99
N ASP A 82 -13.34 -1.50 2.98
CA ASP A 82 -14.04 -2.73 3.39
C ASP A 82 -15.49 -2.44 3.84
N LEU A 83 -15.72 -1.28 4.46
CA LEU A 83 -17.06 -0.78 4.86
C LEU A 83 -17.90 -0.19 3.72
N ALA A 84 -17.31 0.07 2.55
CA ALA A 84 -17.98 0.69 1.41
C ALA A 84 -18.23 -0.28 0.23
N ALA A 85 -17.81 -1.54 0.37
CA ALA A 85 -18.10 -2.65 -0.55
C ALA A 85 -19.36 -3.42 -0.14
#